data_AF-A0A7C6HRP9-F1
#
_entry.id   AF-A0A7C6HRP9-F1
#
_cell.length_a   1.000
_cell.length_b   1.000
_cell.length_c   1.000
_cell.angle_alpha   90.00
_cell.angle_beta   90.00
_cell.angle_gamma   90.00
#
_symmetry.space_group_name_H-M   'P 1'
#
loop_
_entity.id
_entity.type
_entity.pdbx_description
1 polymer ?
#
loop_
_entity_poly.entity_id
_entity_poly.type
_entity_poly.pdbx_seq_one_letter_code
_entity_poly.pdbx_strand_id
1 'polypeptide(L)'
;MSPDFRDGQGVPDHPGADHGVVDGVVDGGVQPHFHDTDCSEFMLRIYEYMDGEMGPEENLRFEAHVRHCTPCLQQHRVDQTVKGLIRRVESATAAPATLRASIIARITTIRIETSD
;
A
#
# COMPACT_ATOMS: atom_id res chain seq x y z
N MET A 1 -22.32 24.15 -47.91
CA MET A 1 -23.20 23.11 -48.48
C MET A 1 -22.34 21.86 -48.64
N SER A 2 -22.11 21.05 -47.60
CA SER A 2 -22.99 20.06 -46.91
C SER A 2 -22.59 18.64 -47.33
N PRO A 3 -22.81 17.56 -46.53
CA PRO A 3 -23.05 17.46 -45.08
C PRO A 3 -22.27 16.31 -44.38
N ASP A 4 -22.56 16.15 -43.09
CA ASP A 4 -22.15 15.16 -42.07
C ASP A 4 -22.23 13.66 -42.42
N PHE A 5 -21.36 12.84 -41.79
CA PHE A 5 -21.78 11.57 -41.18
C PHE A 5 -20.76 11.10 -40.12
N ARG A 6 -21.14 11.27 -38.84
CA ARG A 6 -20.50 10.64 -37.67
C ARG A 6 -21.28 9.36 -37.36
N ASP A 7 -20.65 8.21 -37.51
CA ASP A 7 -21.00 6.98 -36.79
C ASP A 7 -20.02 6.87 -35.60
N GLY A 8 -20.41 6.71 -34.33
CA GLY A 8 -21.61 6.06 -33.81
C GLY A 8 -21.22 4.80 -33.04
N GLN A 9 -20.40 4.89 -31.99
CA GLN A 9 -20.34 3.85 -30.95
C GLN A 9 -20.29 4.51 -29.56
N GLY A 10 -21.35 4.27 -28.80
CA GLY A 10 -21.71 4.97 -27.59
C GLY A 10 -20.89 4.57 -26.36
N VAL A 11 -20.59 5.59 -25.56
CA VAL A 11 -20.10 5.45 -24.19
C VAL A 11 -21.34 5.26 -23.30
N PRO A 12 -21.38 4.24 -22.41
CA PRO A 12 -22.55 4.03 -21.57
C PRO A 12 -22.75 5.21 -20.60
N ASP A 13 -24.01 5.64 -20.53
CA ASP A 13 -24.53 6.65 -19.61
C ASP A 13 -24.24 6.26 -18.15
N HIS A 14 -23.40 7.05 -17.47
CA HIS A 14 -23.35 7.04 -16.01
C HIS A 14 -24.48 7.96 -15.48
N PRO A 15 -25.42 7.43 -14.68
CA PRO A 15 -26.51 8.23 -14.15
C PRO A 15 -25.97 9.17 -13.06
N GLY A 16 -26.07 10.47 -13.35
CA GLY A 16 -26.13 11.61 -12.42
C GLY A 16 -25.37 11.51 -11.10
N ALA A 17 -24.16 12.08 -11.05
CA ALA A 17 -23.58 12.56 -9.81
C ALA A 17 -23.97 14.03 -9.63
N ASP A 18 -24.86 14.30 -8.67
CA ASP A 18 -25.05 15.65 -8.16
C ASP A 18 -23.76 16.05 -7.45
N HIS A 19 -23.16 17.13 -7.93
CA HIS A 19 -21.96 17.67 -7.30
C HIS A 19 -22.40 18.43 -6.05
N GLY A 20 -22.45 17.73 -4.92
CA GLY A 20 -22.48 18.33 -3.60
C GLY A 20 -21.19 19.12 -3.38
N VAL A 21 -21.24 20.43 -3.62
CA VAL A 21 -20.19 21.37 -3.27
C VAL A 21 -20.11 21.41 -1.74
N VAL A 22 -19.00 20.90 -1.17
CA VAL A 22 -18.60 21.25 0.18
C VAL A 22 -17.55 22.36 0.09
N ASP A 23 -17.96 23.58 0.44
CA ASP A 23 -17.05 24.70 0.68
C ASP A 23 -16.16 24.36 1.89
N GLY A 24 -14.91 24.04 1.62
CA GLY A 24 -13.91 23.76 2.65
C GLY A 24 -12.50 23.96 2.10
N VAL A 25 -11.87 25.07 2.49
CA VAL A 25 -10.44 25.32 2.27
C VAL A 25 -9.63 24.24 3.01
N VAL A 26 -8.94 23.38 2.26
CA VAL A 26 -7.95 22.43 2.80
C VAL A 26 -6.56 22.92 2.44
N ASP A 27 -5.85 23.43 3.45
CA ASP A 27 -4.44 23.77 3.40
C ASP A 27 -3.61 22.46 3.51
N GLY A 28 -2.72 22.18 2.56
CA GLY A 28 -1.77 21.04 2.62
C GLY A 28 -2.19 19.69 1.98
N GLY A 29 -2.86 19.73 0.83
CA GLY A 29 -3.58 18.60 0.19
C GLY A 29 -2.88 17.25 0.04
N VAL A 30 -3.34 16.27 0.83
CA VAL A 30 -3.56 14.89 0.36
C VAL A 30 -4.99 14.85 -0.19
N GLN A 31 -5.16 14.68 -1.50
CA GLN A 31 -6.49 14.57 -2.10
C GLN A 31 -7.18 13.25 -1.67
N PRO A 32 -8.38 13.29 -1.07
CA PRO A 32 -9.14 12.08 -0.79
C PRO A 32 -9.77 11.59 -2.10
N HIS A 33 -9.17 10.55 -2.70
CA HIS A 33 -9.68 9.93 -3.91
C HIS A 33 -10.60 8.76 -3.55
N PHE A 34 -11.89 8.92 -3.81
CA PHE A 34 -12.91 7.89 -3.63
C PHE A 34 -13.12 7.14 -4.95
N HIS A 35 -12.28 6.13 -5.20
CA HIS A 35 -12.56 5.09 -6.18
C HIS A 35 -12.78 3.79 -5.42
N ASP A 36 -13.87 3.12 -5.77
CA ASP A 36 -14.21 1.71 -5.53
C ASP A 36 -13.49 1.05 -4.33
N THR A 37 -14.23 0.82 -3.25
CA THR A 37 -13.97 0.14 -1.95
C THR A 37 -12.56 -0.44 -1.68
N ASP A 38 -11.94 -1.08 -2.67
CA ASP A 38 -10.58 -1.63 -2.66
C ASP A 38 -9.47 -0.59 -2.46
N CYS A 39 -9.58 0.65 -2.99
CA CYS A 39 -8.52 1.66 -2.82
C CYS A 39 -8.43 2.15 -1.36
N SER A 40 -9.57 2.32 -0.68
CA SER A 40 -9.60 2.70 0.73
C SER A 40 -9.07 1.60 1.65
N GLU A 41 -9.41 0.35 1.37
CA GLU A 41 -8.85 -0.80 2.09
C GLU A 41 -7.33 -0.90 1.88
N PHE A 42 -6.88 -0.70 0.64
CA PHE A 42 -5.46 -0.68 0.31
C PHE A 42 -4.68 0.36 1.14
N MET A 43 -5.17 1.60 1.18
CA MET A 43 -4.51 2.68 1.92
C MET A 43 -4.46 2.44 3.44
N LEU A 44 -5.44 1.73 4.01
CA LEU A 44 -5.46 1.39 5.43
C LEU A 44 -4.43 0.32 5.80
N ARG A 45 -4.16 -0.62 4.88
CA ARG A 45 -3.34 -1.81 5.16
C ARG A 45 -2.02 -1.85 4.39
N ILE A 46 -1.67 -0.81 3.64
CA ILE A 46 -0.45 -0.77 2.81
C ILE A 46 0.83 -1.08 3.60
N TYR A 47 0.88 -0.70 4.88
CA TYR A 47 2.03 -0.98 5.75
C TYR A 47 2.19 -2.48 6.08
N GLU A 48 1.09 -3.18 6.34
CA GLU A 48 1.11 -4.64 6.55
C GLU A 48 1.68 -5.35 5.32
N TYR A 49 1.29 -4.90 4.12
CA TYR A 49 1.85 -5.40 2.86
C TYR A 49 3.35 -5.09 2.75
N MET A 50 3.75 -3.85 3.03
CA MET A 50 5.15 -3.42 2.94
C MET A 50 6.08 -4.09 3.96
N ASP A 51 5.55 -4.50 5.12
CA ASP A 51 6.27 -5.17 6.19
C ASP A 51 6.23 -6.71 6.05
N GLY A 52 5.42 -7.23 5.12
CA GLY A 52 5.28 -8.67 4.88
C GLY A 52 4.43 -9.38 5.93
N GLU A 53 3.52 -8.65 6.58
CA GLU A 53 2.64 -9.13 7.64
C GLU A 53 1.28 -9.65 7.12
N MET A 54 1.04 -9.57 5.81
CA MET A 54 -0.17 -10.07 5.17
C MET A 54 -0.16 -11.57 4.88
N GLY A 55 -1.35 -12.17 4.86
CA GLY A 55 -1.53 -13.52 4.36
C GLY A 55 -1.23 -13.63 2.86
N PRO A 56 -0.93 -14.85 2.34
CA PRO A 56 -0.54 -15.05 0.95
C PRO A 56 -1.62 -14.64 -0.06
N GLU A 57 -2.89 -14.83 0.29
CA GLU A 57 -4.02 -14.46 -0.57
C GLU A 57 -4.20 -12.94 -0.66
N GLU A 58 -4.14 -12.25 0.48
CA GLU A 58 -4.24 -10.79 0.58
C GLU A 58 -3.06 -10.13 -0.15
N ASN A 59 -1.86 -10.68 0.00
CA ASN A 59 -0.66 -10.22 -0.68
C ASN A 59 -0.82 -10.23 -2.22
N LEU A 60 -1.42 -11.29 -2.78
CA LEU A 60 -1.70 -11.36 -4.21
C LEU A 60 -2.74 -10.33 -4.66
N ARG A 61 -3.81 -10.11 -3.87
CA ARG A 61 -4.82 -9.08 -4.18
C ARG A 61 -4.20 -7.68 -4.17
N PHE A 62 -3.40 -7.36 -3.16
CA PHE A 62 -2.68 -6.09 -3.04
C PHE A 62 -1.71 -5.87 -4.20
N GLU A 63 -0.96 -6.89 -4.59
CA GLU A 63 -0.04 -6.81 -5.73
C GLU A 63 -0.79 -6.59 -7.06
N ALA A 64 -1.96 -7.21 -7.24
CA ALA A 64 -2.81 -6.98 -8.41
C ALA A 64 -3.33 -5.54 -8.41
N HIS A 65 -3.80 -5.04 -7.26
CA HIS A 65 -4.34 -3.68 -7.13
C HIS A 65 -3.28 -2.62 -7.46
N VAL A 66 -2.09 -2.68 -6.85
CA VAL A 66 -1.00 -1.72 -7.09
C VAL A 66 -0.54 -1.70 -8.54
N ARG A 67 -0.61 -2.84 -9.24
CA ARG A 67 -0.23 -2.92 -10.66
C ARG A 67 -1.22 -2.22 -11.60
N HIS A 68 -2.50 -2.17 -11.24
CA HIS A 68 -3.56 -1.60 -12.10
C HIS A 68 -4.05 -0.23 -11.63
N CYS A 69 -3.78 0.15 -10.37
CA CYS A 69 -4.21 1.39 -9.77
C CYS A 69 -3.06 2.40 -9.68
N THR A 70 -2.97 3.31 -10.67
CA THR A 70 -1.97 4.38 -10.72
C THR A 70 -1.85 5.22 -9.43
N PRO A 71 -2.96 5.68 -8.80
CA PRO A 71 -2.84 6.50 -7.58
C PRO A 71 -2.26 5.68 -6.39
N CYS A 72 -2.69 4.44 -6.20
CA CYS A 72 -2.14 3.57 -5.16
C CYS A 72 -0.67 3.22 -5.41
N LEU A 73 -0.26 3.05 -6.68
CA LEU A 73 1.14 2.89 -7.05
C LEU A 73 1.98 4.11 -6.70
N GLN A 74 1.45 5.32 -6.89
CA GLN A 74 2.14 6.55 -6.53
C GLN A 74 2.34 6.66 -5.02
N GLN A 75 1.31 6.39 -4.22
CA GLN A 75 1.42 6.36 -2.75
C GLN A 75 2.43 5.31 -2.28
N HIS A 76 2.30 4.07 -2.77
CA HIS A 76 3.24 2.99 -2.45
C HIS A 76 4.71 3.35 -2.76
N ARG A 77 4.98 4.12 -3.82
CA ARG A 77 6.34 4.59 -4.14
C ARG A 77 6.85 5.63 -3.14
N VAL A 78 5.98 6.54 -2.68
CA VAL A 78 6.32 7.52 -1.65
C VAL A 78 6.67 6.78 -0.36
N ASP A 79 5.81 5.85 0.08
CA ASP A 79 6.02 5.11 1.32
C ASP A 79 7.29 4.26 1.28
N GLN A 80 7.57 3.58 0.16
CA GLN A 80 8.84 2.87 -0.04
C GLN A 80 10.05 3.80 0.05
N THR A 81 9.94 5.03 -0.46
CA THR A 81 11.01 6.02 -0.40
C THR A 81 11.26 6.45 1.05
N VAL A 82 10.19 6.68 1.82
CA VAL A 82 10.26 7.01 3.24
C VAL A 82 10.87 5.86 4.04
N LYS A 83 10.40 4.63 3.86
CA LYS A 83 10.97 3.42 4.49
C LYS A 83 12.45 3.26 4.14
N GLY A 84 12.83 3.52 2.89
CA GLY A 84 14.21 3.52 2.44
C GLY A 84 15.09 4.60 3.09
N LEU A 85 14.54 5.78 3.35
CA LEU A 85 15.22 6.85 4.10
C LEU A 85 15.49 6.43 5.55
N ILE A 86 14.49 5.89 6.24
CA ILE A 86 14.60 5.43 7.63
C ILE A 86 15.70 4.37 7.74
N ARG A 87 15.69 3.37 6.86
CA ARG A 87 16.68 2.29 6.85
C ARG A 87 18.13 2.78 6.67
N ARG A 88 18.34 3.88 5.95
CA ARG A 88 19.68 4.49 5.80
C ARG A 88 20.18 5.14 7.08
N VAL A 89 19.28 5.66 7.90
CA VAL A 89 19.62 6.28 9.20
C VAL A 89 19.82 5.21 10.28
N GLU A 90 19.10 4.09 10.18
CA GLU A 90 19.16 2.97 11.12
C GLU A 90 20.57 2.34 11.25
N SER A 91 21.41 2.41 10.22
CA SER A 91 22.74 1.79 10.20
C SER A 91 23.82 2.49 11.06
N ALA A 92 23.48 3.54 11.82
CA ALA A 92 24.47 4.25 12.64
C ALA A 92 25.01 3.42 13.81
N THR A 93 24.34 2.33 14.21
CA THR A 93 24.79 1.47 15.32
C THR A 93 24.54 0.00 15.02
N ALA A 94 25.60 -0.74 14.68
CA ALA A 94 25.52 -2.19 14.61
C ALA A 94 25.09 -2.77 15.97
N ALA A 95 24.20 -3.77 15.96
CA ALA A 95 23.80 -4.47 17.18
C ALA A 95 25.05 -5.03 17.90
N PRO A 96 25.14 -4.95 19.25
CA PRO A 96 26.28 -5.46 19.99
C PRO A 96 26.57 -6.92 19.66
N ALA A 97 27.83 -7.27 19.42
CA ALA A 97 28.24 -8.64 19.10
C ALA A 97 27.81 -9.66 20.18
N THR A 98 27.74 -9.22 21.43
CA THR A 98 27.23 -10.00 22.57
C THR A 98 25.77 -10.39 22.41
N LEU A 99 24.91 -9.47 21.94
CA LEU A 99 23.50 -9.74 21.69
C LEU A 99 23.34 -10.74 20.54
N ARG A 100 24.10 -10.57 19.46
CA ARG A 100 24.09 -11.53 18.33
C ARG A 100 24.49 -12.94 18.79
N ALA A 101 25.57 -13.05 19.56
CA ALA A 101 26.03 -14.33 20.10
C ALA A 101 24.97 -14.98 21.01
N SER A 102 24.33 -14.19 21.89
CA SER A 102 23.26 -14.67 22.76
C SER A 102 22.04 -15.17 21.98
N ILE A 103 21.59 -14.42 20.96
CA ILE A 103 20.47 -14.82 20.10
C ILE A 103 20.79 -16.13 19.39
N ILE A 104 21.96 -16.23 18.75
CA ILE A 104 22.38 -17.45 18.03
C ILE A 104 22.38 -18.65 18.99
N ALA A 105 22.99 -18.51 20.18
CA ALA A 105 23.01 -19.58 21.17
C ALA A 105 21.59 -20.05 21.54
N ARG A 106 20.65 -19.12 21.77
CA ARG A 106 19.26 -19.46 22.13
C ARG A 106 18.51 -20.15 21.00
N ILE A 107 18.66 -19.68 19.75
CA ILE A 107 17.92 -20.27 18.60
C ILE A 107 18.50 -21.63 18.16
N THR A 108 19.78 -21.90 18.41
CA THR A 108 20.41 -23.19 18.06
C THR A 108 20.34 -24.24 19.18
N THR A 109 19.85 -23.87 20.37
CA THR A 109 19.75 -24.81 21.50
C THR A 109 18.53 -25.70 21.34
N ILE A 110 18.73 -27.02 21.29
CA ILE A 110 17.66 -28.02 21.34
C ILE A 110 17.25 -28.20 22.80
N ARG A 111 15.97 -27.94 23.12
CA ARG A 111 15.39 -28.19 24.44
C ARG A 111 14.55 -29.46 24.40
N ILE A 112 14.96 -30.48 25.16
CA ILE A 112 14.18 -31.70 25.34
C ILE A 112 13.32 -31.50 26.60
N GLU A 113 12.01 -31.44 26.42
CA GLU A 113 11.05 -31.49 27.53
C GLU A 113 10.53 -32.93 27.64
N THR A 114 10.87 -33.62 28.72
CA THR A 114 10.25 -34.91 29.06
C THR A 114 8.98 -34.62 29.85
N SER A 115 7.82 -34.83 29.23
CA SER A 115 6.55 -34.90 29.94
C SER A 115 6.51 -36.23 30.69
N ASP A 116 6.31 -36.17 32.01
CA ASP A 116 5.83 -37.29 32.83
C ASP A 116 4.31 -37.44 32.67
#